data_AF-A0A8D8NHG2-F1
#
_entry.id   AF-A0A8D8NHG2-F1
#
_cell.length_a   1.000
_cell.length_b   1.000
_cell.length_c   1.000
_cell.angle_alpha   90.00
_cell.angle_beta   90.00
_cell.angle_gamma   90.00
#
_symmetry.space_group_name_H-M   'P 1'
#
loop_
_entity.id
_entity.type
_entity.pdbx_description
1 polymer ?
#
loop_
_entity_poly.entity_id
_entity_poly.type
_entity_poly.pdbx_seq_one_letter_code
_entity_poly.pdbx_strand_id
1 'polypeptide(L)'
;WMQSEGCRLAYETAKFWKSRAEYNEETDLYEIHRIGGPDESSYNVSNNAFTNVVAAHNLLFGEFAGCLCKQTIDSSAAERQKMAEIGLGMTLSYDEEQNFTPQHDGYVKGTSISQADTILLGYPLEYSSFDKSTKSQNLEAYTHVTREDSPSMTWAMYAINHLDVDRVEQAFAMFAKSYQPYLQPPYNVWTVDGQENFLSGAGAFLQAVVNGYAGVRIRHDMLAITKPRVLPNTNRLFIPQINYMASKFSLEITLNGATIGFTMGNLPLTVIADGVQQEPCASCSYSFKNQLVLHPTSSPDLNGCT
;
A
#
# COMPACT_ATOMS: atom_id res chain seq x y z
N TRP A 1 -8.80 -18.68 -8.74
CA TRP A 1 -8.34 -17.48 -9.48
C TRP A 1 -6.83 -17.44 -9.61
N MET A 2 -6.05 -17.48 -8.52
CA MET A 2 -4.57 -17.43 -8.63
C MET A 2 -4.01 -18.51 -9.56
N GLN A 3 -4.39 -19.77 -9.37
CA GLN A 3 -3.92 -20.88 -10.22
C GLN A 3 -4.41 -20.84 -11.68
N SER A 4 -5.57 -20.23 -11.93
CA SER A 4 -6.20 -20.24 -13.26
C SER A 4 -5.77 -19.05 -14.13
N GLU A 5 -5.58 -17.88 -13.53
CA GLU A 5 -5.33 -16.61 -14.25
C GLU A 5 -4.15 -15.84 -13.64
N GLY A 6 -4.14 -15.70 -12.30
CA GLY A 6 -3.23 -14.81 -11.59
C GLY A 6 -1.74 -15.18 -11.74
N CYS A 7 -1.42 -16.48 -11.68
CA CYS A 7 -0.05 -16.96 -11.79
C CYS A 7 0.60 -16.57 -13.11
N ARG A 8 -0.14 -16.69 -14.23
CA ARG A 8 0.41 -16.36 -15.55
C ARG A 8 0.68 -14.87 -15.67
N LEU A 9 -0.26 -14.04 -15.21
CA LEU A 9 -0.08 -12.59 -15.19
C LEU A 9 1.13 -12.18 -14.34
N ALA A 10 1.22 -12.69 -13.11
CA ALA A 10 2.34 -12.42 -12.21
C ALA A 10 3.68 -12.83 -12.83
N TYR A 11 3.78 -14.06 -13.34
CA TYR A 11 5.00 -14.59 -13.93
C TYR A 11 5.45 -13.84 -15.19
N GLU A 12 4.53 -13.51 -16.10
CA GLU A 12 4.89 -12.80 -17.34
C GLU A 12 5.27 -11.34 -17.07
N THR A 13 4.62 -10.67 -16.11
CA THR A 13 5.04 -9.31 -15.70
C THR A 13 6.40 -9.31 -14.98
N ALA A 14 6.71 -10.36 -14.22
CA ALA A 14 8.03 -10.54 -13.63
C ALA A 14 9.10 -10.77 -14.69
N LYS A 15 8.82 -11.55 -15.74
CA LYS A 15 9.73 -11.71 -16.89
C LYS A 15 10.01 -10.38 -17.59
N PHE A 16 9.01 -9.51 -17.71
CA PHE A 16 9.22 -8.15 -18.23
C PHE A 16 10.22 -7.39 -17.34
N TRP A 17 10.01 -7.32 -16.03
CA TRP A 17 10.96 -6.63 -15.13
C TRP A 17 12.35 -7.26 -15.13
N LYS A 18 12.44 -8.59 -15.17
CA LYS A 18 13.71 -9.33 -15.30
C LYS A 18 14.48 -8.90 -16.54
N SER A 19 13.77 -8.63 -17.65
CA SER A 19 14.38 -8.17 -18.90
C SER A 19 14.78 -6.69 -18.92
N ARG A 20 14.28 -5.90 -17.96
CA ARG A 20 14.59 -4.47 -17.81
C ARG A 20 15.70 -4.19 -16.81
N ALA A 21 15.95 -5.11 -15.89
CA ALA A 21 17.00 -5.01 -14.89
C ALA A 21 18.38 -5.25 -15.52
N GLU A 22 19.33 -4.36 -15.21
CA GLU A 22 20.73 -4.44 -15.64
C GLU A 22 21.60 -4.61 -14.38
N TYR A 23 22.57 -5.53 -14.41
CA TYR A 23 23.46 -5.78 -13.27
C TYR A 23 24.61 -4.77 -13.27
N ASN A 24 24.87 -4.14 -12.14
CA ASN A 24 25.98 -3.24 -11.93
C ASN A 24 27.09 -3.94 -11.14
N GLU A 25 28.23 -4.21 -11.80
CA GLU A 25 29.38 -4.89 -11.20
C GLU A 25 30.07 -4.09 -10.07
N GLU A 26 29.93 -2.76 -10.05
CA GLU A 26 30.56 -1.91 -9.05
C GLU A 26 29.81 -1.93 -7.72
N THR A 27 28.47 -2.01 -7.78
CA THR A 27 27.59 -1.98 -6.60
C THR A 27 27.13 -3.37 -6.17
N ASP A 28 27.29 -4.39 -7.01
CA ASP A 28 26.74 -5.75 -6.82
C ASP A 28 25.19 -5.73 -6.68
N LEU A 29 24.55 -4.82 -7.41
CA LEU A 29 23.11 -4.59 -7.40
C LEU A 29 22.54 -4.52 -8.82
N TYR A 30 21.21 -4.57 -8.91
CA TYR A 30 20.44 -4.45 -10.14
C TYR A 30 19.79 -3.08 -10.26
N GLU A 31 19.89 -2.51 -11.46
CA GLU A 31 19.44 -1.16 -11.77
C GLU A 31 18.40 -1.17 -12.89
N ILE A 32 17.53 -0.16 -12.89
CA ILE A 32 16.57 0.06 -13.97
C ILE A 32 16.76 1.48 -14.49
N HIS A 33 17.13 1.58 -15.76
CA HIS A 33 17.42 2.84 -16.44
C HIS A 33 16.30 3.25 -17.40
N ARG A 34 16.28 4.55 -17.74
CA ARG A 34 15.42 5.13 -18.78
C ARG A 34 13.94 4.91 -18.47
N ILE A 35 13.54 5.32 -17.27
CA ILE A 35 12.17 5.18 -16.76
C ILE A 35 11.58 6.54 -16.34
N GLY A 36 10.26 6.59 -16.22
CA GLY A 36 9.54 7.64 -15.51
C GLY A 36 8.82 7.00 -14.32
N GLY A 37 8.88 7.66 -13.16
CA GLY A 37 8.13 7.24 -11.98
C GLY A 37 6.69 7.75 -12.03
N PRO A 38 5.94 7.58 -10.91
CA PRO A 38 4.67 8.26 -10.71
C PRO A 38 4.76 9.78 -10.90
N ASP A 39 5.85 10.44 -10.48
CA ASP A 39 6.05 11.84 -10.83
C ASP A 39 6.40 12.00 -12.32
N GLU A 40 5.43 12.46 -13.09
CA GLU A 40 5.53 12.61 -14.55
C GLU A 40 6.44 13.77 -14.99
N SER A 41 6.89 14.62 -14.06
CA SER A 41 7.87 15.67 -14.37
C SER A 41 9.30 15.15 -14.46
N SER A 42 9.55 13.94 -13.94
CA SER A 42 10.85 13.27 -13.91
C SER A 42 10.84 12.08 -14.87
N TYR A 43 11.30 12.28 -16.11
CA TYR A 43 11.35 11.26 -17.15
C TYR A 43 12.79 10.91 -17.55
N ASN A 44 12.96 9.70 -18.08
CA ASN A 44 14.27 9.17 -18.51
C ASN A 44 15.32 9.16 -17.38
N VAL A 45 14.87 8.91 -16.16
CA VAL A 45 15.72 8.78 -14.97
C VAL A 45 16.15 7.32 -14.76
N SER A 46 17.09 7.11 -13.83
CA SER A 46 17.53 5.79 -13.37
C SER A 46 17.12 5.55 -11.92
N ASN A 47 16.85 4.29 -11.57
CA ASN A 47 16.62 3.84 -10.20
C ASN A 47 15.57 4.66 -9.44
N ASN A 48 14.44 4.96 -10.09
CA ASN A 48 13.31 5.58 -9.40
C ASN A 48 12.85 4.66 -8.26
N ALA A 49 12.82 5.21 -7.04
CA ALA A 49 12.59 4.44 -5.82
C ALA A 49 11.27 3.65 -5.87
N PHE A 50 10.18 4.27 -6.33
CA PHE A 50 8.89 3.58 -6.47
C PHE A 50 8.96 2.45 -7.48
N THR A 51 9.50 2.72 -8.67
CA THR A 51 9.59 1.74 -9.75
C THR A 51 10.45 0.55 -9.35
N ASN A 52 11.60 0.78 -8.73
CA ASN A 52 12.50 -0.29 -8.30
C ASN A 52 11.84 -1.18 -7.23
N VAL A 53 11.17 -0.60 -6.23
CA VAL A 53 10.45 -1.39 -5.21
C VAL A 53 9.29 -2.18 -5.82
N VAL A 54 8.52 -1.60 -6.75
CA VAL A 54 7.45 -2.32 -7.47
C VAL A 54 8.01 -3.45 -8.32
N ALA A 55 9.12 -3.22 -9.04
CA ALA A 55 9.77 -4.23 -9.85
C ALA A 55 10.30 -5.38 -8.99
N ALA A 56 10.94 -5.07 -7.85
CA ALA A 56 11.40 -6.04 -6.88
C ALA A 56 10.25 -6.90 -6.33
N HIS A 57 9.16 -6.27 -5.87
CA HIS A 57 7.97 -7.00 -5.40
C HIS A 57 7.36 -7.87 -6.51
N ASN A 58 7.29 -7.37 -7.75
CA ASN A 58 6.77 -8.14 -8.88
C ASN A 58 7.65 -9.36 -9.20
N LEU A 59 8.97 -9.19 -9.21
CA LEU A 59 9.93 -10.29 -9.43
C LEU A 59 9.80 -11.39 -8.39
N LEU A 60 9.74 -11.02 -7.10
CA LEU A 60 9.52 -11.95 -6.00
C LEU A 60 8.16 -12.65 -6.11
N PHE A 61 7.10 -11.90 -6.46
CA PHE A 61 5.78 -12.48 -6.66
C PHE A 61 5.71 -13.39 -7.88
N GLY A 62 6.46 -13.08 -8.94
CA GLY A 62 6.60 -13.91 -10.13
C GLY A 62 7.34 -15.21 -9.84
N GLU A 63 8.41 -15.15 -9.05
CA GLU A 63 9.10 -16.33 -8.54
C GLU A 63 8.10 -17.26 -7.82
N PHE A 64 7.38 -16.71 -6.84
CA PHE A 64 6.38 -17.44 -6.07
C PHE A 64 5.28 -18.03 -6.97
N ALA A 65 4.77 -17.25 -7.92
CA ALA A 65 3.74 -17.68 -8.86
C ALA A 65 4.23 -18.82 -9.77
N GLY A 66 5.46 -18.74 -10.27
CA GLY A 66 6.08 -19.81 -11.06
C GLY A 66 6.23 -21.09 -10.24
N CYS A 67 6.62 -20.98 -8.97
CA CYS A 67 6.68 -22.12 -8.06
C CYS A 67 5.28 -22.76 -7.86
N LEU A 68 4.30 -21.94 -7.48
CA LEU A 68 2.94 -22.36 -7.12
C LEU A 68 2.23 -23.03 -8.31
N CYS A 69 2.49 -22.55 -9.52
CA CYS A 69 1.81 -22.92 -10.75
C CYS A 69 2.72 -23.63 -11.76
N LYS A 70 3.75 -24.33 -11.29
CA LYS A 70 4.73 -25.08 -12.12
C LYS A 70 4.13 -26.10 -13.11
N GLN A 71 2.88 -26.52 -12.89
CA GLN A 71 2.18 -27.47 -13.77
C GLN A 71 1.55 -26.77 -14.99
N THR A 72 1.27 -25.47 -14.89
CA THR A 72 0.58 -24.68 -15.93
C THR A 72 1.50 -23.62 -16.55
N ILE A 73 2.60 -23.27 -15.87
CA ILE A 73 3.59 -22.31 -16.33
C ILE A 73 4.91 -23.04 -16.53
N ASP A 74 5.52 -22.84 -17.69
CA ASP A 74 6.89 -23.25 -17.95
C ASP A 74 7.87 -22.32 -17.20
N SER A 75 8.13 -22.67 -15.95
CA SER A 75 9.05 -21.94 -15.07
C SER A 75 10.14 -22.86 -14.55
N SER A 76 11.34 -22.76 -15.13
CA SER A 76 12.50 -23.51 -14.64
C SER A 76 12.94 -22.99 -13.26
N ALA A 77 13.57 -23.85 -12.46
CA ALA A 77 14.12 -23.44 -11.17
C ALA A 77 15.18 -22.33 -11.31
N ALA A 78 15.99 -22.37 -12.38
CA ALA A 78 17.00 -21.35 -12.66
C ALA A 78 16.38 -19.98 -12.98
N GLU A 79 15.29 -19.96 -13.77
CA GLU A 79 14.57 -18.72 -14.09
C GLU A 79 13.97 -18.09 -12.83
N ARG A 80 13.34 -18.90 -11.98
CA ARG A 80 12.79 -18.46 -10.69
C ARG A 80 13.87 -17.93 -9.75
N GLN A 81 14.98 -18.67 -9.62
CA GLN A 81 16.11 -18.23 -8.81
C GLN A 81 16.66 -16.90 -9.29
N LYS A 82 16.76 -16.69 -10.62
CA LYS A 82 17.22 -15.42 -11.17
C LYS A 82 16.23 -14.28 -10.88
N MET A 83 14.92 -14.53 -10.93
CA MET A 83 13.92 -13.52 -10.53
C MET A 83 14.09 -13.11 -9.06
N ALA A 84 14.26 -14.07 -8.15
CA ALA A 84 14.52 -13.77 -6.74
C ALA A 84 15.83 -13.01 -6.53
N GLU A 85 16.90 -13.42 -7.21
CA GLU A 85 18.21 -12.74 -7.16
C GLU A 85 18.08 -11.26 -7.54
N ILE A 86 17.43 -10.96 -8.67
CA ILE A 86 17.22 -9.58 -9.12
C ILE A 86 16.29 -8.83 -8.16
N GLY A 87 15.21 -9.46 -7.70
CA GLY A 87 14.24 -8.83 -6.82
C GLY A 87 14.85 -8.44 -5.46
N LEU A 88 15.69 -9.30 -4.89
CA LEU A 88 16.39 -9.04 -3.62
C LEU A 88 17.58 -8.09 -3.79
N GLY A 89 18.21 -8.07 -4.96
CA GLY A 89 19.36 -7.23 -5.28
C GLY A 89 19.00 -5.92 -6.00
N MET A 90 17.73 -5.49 -6.00
CA MET A 90 17.32 -4.27 -6.69
C MET A 90 17.80 -3.02 -5.94
N THR A 91 18.41 -2.07 -6.65
CA THR A 91 18.91 -0.82 -6.07
C THR A 91 17.78 0.02 -5.47
N LEU A 92 18.00 0.53 -4.25
CA LEU A 92 17.17 1.56 -3.63
C LEU A 92 18.08 2.58 -2.94
N SER A 93 18.20 3.75 -3.52
CA SER A 93 19.04 4.83 -3.00
C SER A 93 18.50 5.35 -1.66
N TYR A 94 19.39 5.54 -0.68
CA TYR A 94 19.07 6.04 0.64
C TYR A 94 20.21 6.92 1.17
N ASP A 95 19.87 8.11 1.65
CA ASP A 95 20.77 9.05 2.30
C ASP A 95 20.67 8.83 3.82
N GLU A 96 21.67 8.16 4.39
CA GLU A 96 21.72 7.86 5.82
C GLU A 96 21.87 9.11 6.70
N GLU A 97 22.59 10.13 6.21
CA GLU A 97 22.84 11.37 6.98
C GLU A 97 21.56 12.18 7.14
N GLN A 98 20.76 12.25 6.08
CA GLN A 98 19.49 12.98 6.07
C GLN A 98 18.28 12.12 6.43
N ASN A 99 18.48 10.80 6.58
CA ASN A 99 17.43 9.80 6.75
C ASN A 99 16.32 9.97 5.69
N PHE A 100 16.73 9.95 4.43
CA PHE A 100 15.90 10.36 3.30
C PHE A 100 16.08 9.40 2.12
N THR A 101 15.00 9.10 1.41
CA THR A 101 15.03 8.29 0.19
C THR A 101 14.90 9.21 -1.03
N PRO A 102 15.96 9.44 -1.82
CA PRO A 102 15.86 10.16 -3.08
C PRO A 102 14.88 9.49 -4.04
N GLN A 103 14.22 10.29 -4.88
CA GLN A 103 13.17 9.79 -5.78
C GLN A 103 13.76 8.93 -6.90
N HIS A 104 14.96 9.26 -7.34
CA HIS A 104 15.72 8.59 -8.40
C HIS A 104 17.19 9.02 -8.28
N ASP A 105 18.07 8.42 -9.07
CA ASP A 105 19.48 8.82 -9.08
C ASP A 105 19.67 10.25 -9.57
N GLY A 106 20.53 11.00 -8.87
CA GLY A 106 20.76 12.42 -9.14
C GLY A 106 19.60 13.33 -8.72
N TYR A 107 18.58 12.84 -8.01
CA TYR A 107 17.53 13.69 -7.47
C TYR A 107 18.11 14.76 -6.52
N VAL A 108 17.80 16.01 -6.79
CA VAL A 108 18.19 17.15 -5.95
C VAL A 108 17.06 17.45 -4.97
N LYS A 109 17.35 17.33 -3.67
CA LYS A 109 16.38 17.63 -2.61
C LYS A 109 15.89 19.08 -2.73
N GLY A 110 14.57 19.26 -2.74
CA GLY A 110 13.94 20.56 -3.00
C GLY A 110 13.37 20.71 -4.42
N THR A 111 13.67 19.79 -5.34
CA THR A 111 13.06 19.77 -6.67
C THR A 111 11.57 19.50 -6.60
N SER A 112 10.79 20.36 -7.27
CA SER A 112 9.33 20.24 -7.34
C SER A 112 8.89 19.01 -8.12
N ILE A 113 7.85 18.32 -7.63
CA ILE A 113 7.31 17.09 -8.23
C ILE A 113 5.81 17.25 -8.54
N SER A 114 5.35 16.56 -9.58
CA SER A 114 3.97 16.64 -10.07
C SER A 114 2.96 15.90 -9.21
N GLN A 115 3.36 14.82 -8.53
CA GLN A 115 2.50 14.00 -7.67
C GLN A 115 3.32 13.12 -6.72
N ALA A 116 2.64 12.39 -5.83
CA ALA A 116 3.29 11.48 -4.90
C ALA A 116 4.11 10.40 -5.65
N ASP A 117 5.36 10.22 -5.25
CA ASP A 117 6.27 9.21 -5.81
C ASP A 117 6.94 8.40 -4.67
N THR A 118 8.01 8.89 -4.06
CA THR A 118 8.70 8.21 -2.94
C THR A 118 7.77 7.89 -1.76
N ILE A 119 6.78 8.75 -1.50
CA ILE A 119 5.79 8.59 -0.43
C ILE A 119 4.92 7.36 -0.66
N LEU A 120 4.79 6.89 -1.90
CA LEU A 120 4.07 5.67 -2.23
C LEU A 120 4.77 4.40 -1.70
N LEU A 121 6.07 4.47 -1.37
CA LEU A 121 6.78 3.40 -0.66
C LEU A 121 6.19 3.20 0.75
N GLY A 122 5.75 4.26 1.42
CA GLY A 122 5.14 4.14 2.74
C GLY A 122 3.71 3.59 2.69
N TYR A 123 2.89 4.06 1.76
CA TYR A 123 1.59 3.50 1.36
C TYR A 123 1.30 3.94 -0.08
N PRO A 124 0.91 3.04 -1.00
CA PRO A 124 0.36 1.70 -0.73
C PRO A 124 1.38 0.56 -0.66
N LEU A 125 2.67 0.79 -0.96
CA LEU A 125 3.63 -0.33 -1.02
C LEU A 125 4.03 -0.88 0.35
N GLU A 126 3.88 -0.06 1.41
CA GLU A 126 4.18 -0.44 2.80
C GLU A 126 5.56 -1.10 2.95
N TYR A 127 6.57 -0.49 2.32
CA TYR A 127 7.92 -0.99 2.24
C TYR A 127 8.49 -1.25 3.65
N SER A 128 8.90 -2.50 3.89
CA SER A 128 9.16 -3.00 5.25
C SER A 128 10.38 -2.38 5.92
N SER A 129 11.38 -1.93 5.15
CA SER A 129 12.58 -1.29 5.67
C SER A 129 12.35 0.18 6.09
N PHE A 130 11.21 0.78 5.73
CA PHE A 130 10.88 2.14 6.17
C PHE A 130 10.39 2.13 7.61
N ASP A 131 11.26 2.56 8.52
CA ASP A 131 10.88 2.85 9.88
C ASP A 131 10.05 4.15 9.98
N LYS A 132 9.47 4.40 11.16
CA LYS A 132 8.65 5.59 11.40
C LYS A 132 9.43 6.89 11.16
N SER A 133 10.73 6.89 11.44
CA SER A 133 11.61 8.04 11.29
C SER A 133 11.80 8.40 9.81
N THR A 134 12.19 7.42 9.00
CA THR A 134 12.36 7.52 7.54
C THR A 134 11.07 7.98 6.87
N LYS A 135 9.93 7.37 7.22
CA LYS A 135 8.61 7.80 6.70
C LYS A 135 8.32 9.27 7.03
N SER A 136 8.63 9.68 8.26
CA SER A 136 8.40 11.06 8.72
C SER A 136 9.30 12.07 7.98
N GLN A 137 10.56 11.71 7.73
CA GLN A 137 11.51 12.56 7.02
C GLN A 137 11.20 12.65 5.52
N ASN A 138 10.81 11.54 4.89
CA ASN A 138 10.35 11.54 3.51
C ASN A 138 9.09 12.40 3.36
N LEU A 139 8.11 12.28 4.28
CA LEU A 139 6.92 13.14 4.28
C LEU A 139 7.31 14.63 4.35
N GLU A 140 8.20 15.00 5.27
CA GLU A 140 8.64 16.38 5.41
C GLU A 140 9.33 16.91 4.15
N ALA A 141 10.27 16.13 3.61
CA ALA A 141 11.04 16.50 2.43
C ALA A 141 10.15 16.70 1.19
N TYR A 142 9.16 15.83 1.00
CA TYR A 142 8.34 15.83 -0.21
C TYR A 142 7.06 16.68 -0.11
N THR A 143 6.55 16.98 1.08
CA THR A 143 5.31 17.77 1.25
C THR A 143 5.42 19.16 0.64
N HIS A 144 6.58 19.82 0.78
CA HIS A 144 6.77 21.22 0.35
C HIS A 144 7.12 21.37 -1.13
N VAL A 145 7.50 20.28 -1.78
CA VAL A 145 7.91 20.28 -3.20
C VAL A 145 6.86 19.66 -4.12
N THR A 146 5.91 18.92 -3.55
CA THR A 146 4.74 18.41 -4.27
C THR A 146 3.82 19.57 -4.59
N ARG A 147 3.55 19.78 -5.88
CA ARG A 147 2.79 20.94 -6.36
C ARG A 147 1.38 20.97 -5.78
N GLU A 148 0.86 22.17 -5.52
CA GLU A 148 -0.50 22.32 -4.96
C GLU A 148 -1.59 21.82 -5.91
N ASP A 149 -1.36 21.86 -7.21
CA ASP A 149 -2.26 21.37 -8.25
C ASP A 149 -2.12 19.86 -8.53
N SER A 150 -1.38 19.12 -7.69
CA SER A 150 -1.28 17.67 -7.79
C SER A 150 -2.65 16.98 -7.72
N PRO A 151 -2.84 15.84 -8.42
CA PRO A 151 -4.10 15.10 -8.42
C PRO A 151 -4.56 14.65 -7.03
N SER A 152 -5.88 14.51 -6.87
CA SER A 152 -6.57 14.06 -5.63
C SER A 152 -5.88 12.88 -4.92
N MET A 153 -5.45 11.90 -5.70
CA MET A 153 -4.84 10.67 -5.19
C MET A 153 -3.55 10.92 -4.42
N THR A 154 -2.74 11.91 -4.80
CA THR A 154 -1.53 12.31 -4.08
C THR A 154 -1.84 12.57 -2.62
N TRP A 155 -2.76 13.50 -2.36
CA TRP A 155 -3.06 13.95 -1.01
C TRP A 155 -3.71 12.88 -0.15
N ALA A 156 -4.46 11.95 -0.75
CA ALA A 156 -4.97 10.78 -0.04
C ALA A 156 -3.84 9.87 0.45
N MET A 157 -2.83 9.61 -0.40
CA MET A 157 -1.66 8.79 0.00
C MET A 157 -0.85 9.51 1.09
N TYR A 158 -0.66 10.83 0.99
CA TYR A 158 -0.05 11.61 2.08
C TYR A 158 -0.84 11.52 3.39
N ALA A 159 -2.18 11.61 3.33
CA ALA A 159 -3.02 11.50 4.52
C ALA A 159 -2.81 10.16 5.23
N ILE A 160 -2.80 9.05 4.49
CA ILE A 160 -2.56 7.71 5.04
C ILE A 160 -1.16 7.62 5.65
N ASN A 161 -0.13 8.06 4.94
CA ASN A 161 1.24 8.04 5.44
C ASN A 161 1.43 8.90 6.71
N HIS A 162 0.78 10.07 6.79
CA HIS A 162 0.79 10.89 8.01
C HIS A 162 0.11 10.18 9.19
N LEU A 163 -0.98 9.44 8.96
CA LEU A 163 -1.63 8.64 9.99
C LEU A 163 -0.73 7.52 10.51
N ASP A 164 0.05 6.87 9.64
CA ASP A 164 1.01 5.82 10.01
C ASP A 164 2.11 6.34 10.96
N VAL A 165 2.50 7.61 10.81
CA VAL A 165 3.50 8.27 11.67
C VAL A 165 2.90 9.12 12.80
N ASP A 166 1.60 8.98 13.07
CA ASP A 166 0.85 9.68 14.13
C ASP A 166 0.82 11.22 13.99
N ARG A 167 0.96 11.75 12.77
CA ARG A 167 0.85 13.18 12.42
C ARG A 167 -0.60 13.53 12.02
N VAL A 168 -1.52 13.47 12.99
CA VAL A 168 -2.97 13.51 12.73
C VAL A 168 -3.45 14.84 12.14
N GLU A 169 -2.89 15.97 12.56
CA GLU A 169 -3.29 17.29 12.04
C GLU A 169 -2.89 17.45 10.56
N GLN A 170 -1.67 17.02 10.21
CA GLN A 170 -1.22 16.98 8.82
C GLN A 170 -2.06 16.02 7.99
N ALA A 171 -2.39 14.84 8.54
CA ALA A 171 -3.28 13.89 7.87
C ALA A 171 -4.66 14.51 7.57
N PHE A 172 -5.22 15.30 8.50
CA PHE A 172 -6.47 16.00 8.26
C PHE A 172 -6.33 17.01 7.11
N ALA A 173 -5.29 17.85 7.13
CA ALA A 173 -5.05 18.82 6.06
C ALA A 173 -4.94 18.13 4.68
N MET A 174 -4.19 17.03 4.59
CA MET A 174 -4.02 16.27 3.35
C MET A 174 -5.31 15.56 2.94
N PHE A 175 -6.07 15.02 3.89
CA PHE A 175 -7.38 14.41 3.60
C PHE A 175 -8.37 15.45 3.04
N ALA A 176 -8.45 16.65 3.62
CA ALA A 176 -9.29 17.72 3.09
C ALA A 176 -8.89 18.10 1.65
N LYS A 177 -7.57 18.26 1.40
CA LYS A 177 -7.03 18.52 0.05
C LYS A 177 -7.35 17.41 -0.95
N SER A 178 -7.46 16.16 -0.51
CA SER A 178 -7.70 15.04 -1.41
C SER A 178 -9.10 15.01 -2.00
N TYR A 179 -10.10 15.67 -1.42
CA TYR A 179 -11.47 15.60 -1.94
C TYR A 179 -12.18 16.94 -2.09
N GLN A 180 -11.97 17.91 -1.20
CA GLN A 180 -12.78 19.13 -1.20
C GLN A 180 -12.71 19.92 -2.52
N PRO A 181 -11.54 20.10 -3.16
CA PRO A 181 -11.46 20.83 -4.43
C PRO A 181 -12.16 20.14 -5.59
N TYR A 182 -12.33 18.81 -5.49
CA TYR A 182 -12.87 17.98 -6.56
C TYR A 182 -14.39 17.79 -6.44
N LEU A 183 -15.00 18.19 -5.32
CA LEU A 183 -16.43 18.09 -5.07
C LEU A 183 -17.19 19.27 -5.68
N GLN A 184 -18.09 18.99 -6.63
CA GLN A 184 -18.94 20.02 -7.24
C GLN A 184 -20.37 19.99 -6.67
N PRO A 185 -20.86 21.11 -6.11
CA PRO A 185 -22.26 21.23 -5.73
C PRO A 185 -23.17 21.25 -6.96
N PRO A 186 -24.49 20.95 -6.82
CA PRO A 186 -25.18 20.64 -5.57
C PRO A 186 -25.12 19.16 -5.18
N TYR A 187 -24.67 18.29 -6.09
CA TYR A 187 -24.73 16.84 -5.90
C TYR A 187 -23.43 16.23 -5.35
N ASN A 188 -22.40 17.06 -5.11
CA ASN A 188 -21.07 16.63 -4.65
C ASN A 188 -20.47 15.55 -5.57
N VAL A 189 -20.54 15.79 -6.88
CA VAL A 189 -19.90 14.92 -7.89
C VAL A 189 -18.40 15.20 -7.90
N TRP A 190 -17.59 14.14 -7.94
CA TRP A 190 -16.15 14.27 -8.12
C TRP A 190 -15.82 14.64 -9.57
N THR A 191 -15.14 15.78 -9.77
CA THR A 191 -14.72 16.26 -11.08
C THR A 191 -13.23 16.55 -11.13
N VAL A 192 -12.61 16.37 -12.30
CA VAL A 192 -11.23 16.81 -12.58
C VAL A 192 -11.19 17.47 -13.95
N ASP A 193 -10.60 18.66 -14.05
CA ASP A 193 -10.47 19.42 -15.30
C ASP A 193 -11.79 19.55 -16.11
N GLY A 194 -12.90 19.76 -15.40
CA GLY A 194 -14.24 19.88 -16.01
C GLY A 194 -14.88 18.57 -16.45
N GLN A 195 -14.22 17.42 -16.25
CA GLN A 195 -14.79 16.09 -16.48
C GLN A 195 -15.45 15.56 -15.20
N GLU A 196 -16.67 15.05 -15.34
CA GLU A 196 -17.40 14.36 -14.27
C GLU A 196 -16.85 12.96 -14.02
N ASN A 197 -17.15 12.40 -12.84
CA ASN A 197 -16.80 11.04 -12.44
C ASN A 197 -15.28 10.80 -12.39
N PHE A 198 -14.57 11.63 -11.64
CA PHE A 198 -13.16 11.37 -11.35
C PHE A 198 -12.98 10.16 -10.40
N LEU A 199 -13.06 8.96 -10.98
CA LEU A 199 -13.10 7.69 -10.24
C LEU A 199 -11.85 7.44 -9.41
N SER A 200 -10.67 7.80 -9.92
CA SER A 200 -9.41 7.66 -9.17
C SER A 200 -9.41 8.51 -7.89
N GLY A 201 -9.98 9.72 -7.94
CA GLY A 201 -10.15 10.57 -6.76
C GLY A 201 -11.15 9.99 -5.75
N ALA A 202 -12.28 9.45 -6.22
CA ALA A 202 -13.24 8.76 -5.35
C ALA A 202 -12.63 7.51 -4.69
N GLY A 203 -11.86 6.72 -5.45
CA GLY A 203 -11.14 5.56 -4.93
C GLY A 203 -10.07 5.94 -3.91
N ALA A 204 -9.34 7.03 -4.15
CA ALA A 204 -8.36 7.56 -3.22
C ALA A 204 -8.99 8.05 -1.90
N PHE A 205 -10.14 8.72 -1.96
CA PHE A 205 -10.93 9.08 -0.78
C PHE A 205 -11.32 7.84 0.03
N LEU A 206 -11.84 6.79 -0.63
CA LEU A 206 -12.19 5.55 0.05
C LEU A 206 -10.98 4.88 0.71
N GLN A 207 -9.82 4.87 0.06
CA GLN A 207 -8.59 4.37 0.67
C GLN A 207 -8.18 5.20 1.89
N ALA A 208 -8.26 6.52 1.83
CA ALA A 208 -7.96 7.36 3.00
C ALA A 208 -8.93 7.09 4.17
N VAL A 209 -10.20 6.79 3.90
CA VAL A 209 -11.17 6.40 4.94
C VAL A 209 -10.90 5.01 5.49
N VAL A 210 -10.75 3.99 4.64
CA VAL A 210 -10.68 2.58 5.03
C VAL A 210 -9.27 2.18 5.46
N ASN A 211 -8.28 2.51 4.66
CA ASN A 211 -6.88 2.22 4.93
C ASN A 211 -6.25 3.33 5.79
N GLY A 212 -6.59 4.60 5.61
CA GLY A 212 -6.09 5.65 6.52
C GLY A 212 -6.75 5.58 7.89
N TYR A 213 -7.93 6.20 8.02
CA TYR A 213 -8.58 6.44 9.30
C TYR A 213 -9.06 5.15 9.97
N ALA A 214 -9.71 4.25 9.24
CA ALA A 214 -10.16 2.99 9.82
C ALA A 214 -9.02 2.00 10.07
N GLY A 215 -7.83 2.24 9.51
CA GLY A 215 -6.62 1.46 9.79
C GLY A 215 -6.64 0.03 9.24
N VAL A 216 -7.51 -0.28 8.29
CA VAL A 216 -7.64 -1.64 7.73
C VAL A 216 -6.47 -1.93 6.79
N ARG A 217 -5.77 -3.04 7.03
CA ARG A 217 -4.61 -3.51 6.27
C ARG A 217 -4.73 -4.99 5.98
N ILE A 218 -4.43 -5.37 4.75
CA ILE A 218 -4.25 -6.77 4.37
C ILE A 218 -2.76 -7.08 4.45
N ARG A 219 -2.44 -8.20 5.08
CA ARG A 219 -1.10 -8.80 5.14
C ARG A 219 -1.17 -10.19 4.49
N HIS A 220 -0.01 -10.80 4.31
CA HIS A 220 0.10 -12.11 3.66
C HIS A 220 -0.83 -13.16 4.30
N ASP A 221 -0.91 -13.18 5.63
CA ASP A 221 -1.59 -14.20 6.42
C ASP A 221 -2.64 -13.64 7.38
N MET A 222 -2.99 -12.34 7.29
CA MET A 222 -3.94 -11.72 8.20
C MET A 222 -4.57 -10.44 7.64
N LEU A 223 -5.72 -10.07 8.21
CA LEU A 223 -6.23 -8.71 8.16
C LEU A 223 -5.94 -8.05 9.50
N ALA A 224 -5.29 -6.89 9.47
CA ALA A 224 -5.03 -6.07 10.64
C ALA A 224 -5.84 -4.78 10.59
N ILE A 225 -6.37 -4.36 11.74
CA ILE A 225 -6.97 -3.05 11.96
C ILE A 225 -6.11 -2.35 12.99
N THR A 226 -5.31 -1.38 12.56
CA THR A 226 -4.29 -0.73 13.41
C THR A 226 -4.60 0.74 13.61
N LYS A 227 -4.62 1.18 14.88
CA LYS A 227 -4.86 2.56 15.29
C LYS A 227 -6.08 3.19 14.60
N PRO A 228 -7.28 2.56 14.69
CA PRO A 228 -8.48 3.11 14.09
C PRO A 228 -8.82 4.48 14.70
N ARG A 229 -9.22 5.42 13.85
CA ARG A 229 -9.56 6.80 14.20
C ARG A 229 -10.87 7.18 13.50
N VAL A 230 -11.64 8.03 14.14
CA VAL A 230 -12.76 8.70 13.48
C VAL A 230 -12.24 9.72 12.46
N LEU A 231 -13.09 10.06 11.49
CA LEU A 231 -12.79 11.13 10.55
C LEU A 231 -12.75 12.49 11.27
N PRO A 232 -12.01 13.48 10.73
CA PRO A 232 -11.96 14.82 11.29
C PRO A 232 -13.35 15.43 11.45
N ASN A 233 -13.58 16.10 12.59
CA ASN A 233 -14.87 16.72 12.94
C ASN A 233 -16.05 15.73 13.02
N THR A 234 -15.78 14.45 13.26
CA THR A 234 -16.81 13.43 13.50
C THR A 234 -16.59 12.75 14.85
N ASN A 235 -17.60 12.06 15.37
CA ASN A 235 -17.53 11.27 16.60
C ASN A 235 -17.66 9.75 16.36
N ARG A 236 -17.98 9.37 15.11
CA ARG A 236 -18.30 8.00 14.72
C ARG A 236 -17.97 7.77 13.26
N LEU A 237 -17.27 6.69 12.96
CA LEU A 237 -17.11 6.12 11.63
C LEU A 237 -17.69 4.70 11.65
N PHE A 238 -18.66 4.43 10.78
CA PHE A 238 -19.29 3.11 10.66
C PHE A 238 -19.14 2.57 9.24
N ILE A 239 -18.39 1.47 9.12
CA ILE A 239 -18.27 0.69 7.88
C ILE A 239 -19.22 -0.51 8.04
N PRO A 240 -20.33 -0.56 7.29
CA PRO A 240 -21.40 -1.53 7.54
C PRO A 240 -20.96 -2.98 7.24
N GLN A 241 -20.03 -3.16 6.31
CA GLN A 241 -19.55 -4.48 5.95
C GLN A 241 -18.14 -4.42 5.35
N ILE A 242 -17.25 -5.24 5.90
CA ILE A 242 -15.97 -5.63 5.32
C ILE A 242 -16.06 -7.14 5.09
N ASN A 243 -15.68 -7.56 3.88
CA ASN A 243 -15.60 -8.97 3.52
C ASN A 243 -14.12 -9.37 3.59
N TYR A 244 -13.81 -10.38 4.38
CA TYR A 244 -12.47 -10.95 4.45
C TYR A 244 -12.58 -12.47 4.51
N MET A 245 -11.96 -13.15 3.54
CA MET A 245 -12.16 -14.57 3.30
C MET A 245 -13.66 -14.89 3.16
N ALA A 246 -14.16 -15.92 3.85
CA ALA A 246 -15.58 -16.28 3.88
C ALA A 246 -16.39 -15.49 4.93
N SER A 247 -15.75 -14.57 5.66
CA SER A 247 -16.35 -13.86 6.79
C SER A 247 -16.81 -12.45 6.42
N LYS A 248 -17.88 -12.02 7.06
CA LYS A 248 -18.44 -10.66 6.94
C LYS A 248 -18.57 -10.03 8.32
N PHE A 249 -18.09 -8.81 8.46
CA PHE A 249 -18.18 -8.07 9.71
C PHE A 249 -18.37 -6.57 9.46
N SER A 250 -19.06 -5.89 10.35
CA SER A 250 -19.08 -4.43 10.41
C SER A 250 -17.87 -3.93 11.22
N LEU A 251 -17.47 -2.68 10.99
CA LEU A 251 -16.48 -1.97 11.79
C LEU A 251 -17.05 -0.63 12.23
N GLU A 252 -17.13 -0.43 13.54
CA GLU A 252 -17.54 0.83 14.16
C GLU A 252 -16.36 1.42 14.92
N ILE A 253 -16.09 2.71 14.71
CA ILE A 253 -15.02 3.44 15.37
C ILE A 253 -15.63 4.67 16.02
N THR A 254 -15.31 4.88 17.29
CA THR A 254 -15.73 6.03 18.08
C THR A 254 -14.51 6.69 18.73
N LEU A 255 -14.71 7.80 19.44
CA LEU A 255 -13.65 8.45 20.20
C LEU A 255 -13.04 7.57 21.30
N ASN A 256 -13.74 6.50 21.74
CA ASN A 256 -13.33 5.66 22.87
C ASN A 256 -12.68 4.32 22.46
N GLY A 257 -12.68 4.01 21.16
CA GLY A 257 -12.21 2.74 20.62
C GLY A 257 -13.04 2.28 19.42
N ALA A 258 -12.74 1.08 18.95
CA ALA A 258 -13.37 0.44 17.82
C ALA A 258 -14.00 -0.90 18.21
N THR A 259 -14.99 -1.32 17.44
CA THR A 259 -15.70 -2.59 17.61
C THR A 259 -15.93 -3.20 16.23
N ILE A 260 -15.57 -4.47 16.06
CA ILE A 260 -16.08 -5.27 14.92
C ILE A 260 -17.28 -6.08 15.35
N GLY A 261 -18.25 -6.27 14.46
CA GLY A 261 -19.41 -7.14 14.70
C GLY A 261 -19.59 -8.14 13.57
N PHE A 262 -19.52 -9.44 13.86
CA PHE A 262 -19.72 -10.48 12.83
C PHE A 262 -21.19 -10.67 12.52
N THR A 263 -21.57 -10.56 11.25
CA THR A 263 -22.97 -10.67 10.82
C THR A 263 -23.39 -12.11 10.51
N MET A 264 -22.47 -13.02 10.13
CA MET A 264 -22.78 -14.46 9.90
C MET A 264 -21.60 -15.39 10.26
N GLY A 265 -21.95 -16.59 10.75
CA GLY A 265 -21.09 -17.47 11.56
C GLY A 265 -20.54 -18.73 10.88
N ASN A 266 -19.77 -18.57 9.82
CA ASN A 266 -18.74 -19.56 9.51
C ASN A 266 -17.41 -18.79 9.51
N LEU A 267 -16.72 -18.79 10.65
CA LEU A 267 -15.58 -17.92 10.91
C LEU A 267 -14.32 -18.77 10.89
N PRO A 268 -13.71 -19.03 9.72
CA PRO A 268 -12.40 -19.66 9.61
C PRO A 268 -11.31 -18.65 10.00
N LEU A 269 -11.52 -17.92 11.09
CA LEU A 269 -10.68 -16.83 11.56
C LEU A 269 -10.40 -16.99 13.05
N THR A 270 -9.28 -16.49 13.54
CA THR A 270 -8.99 -16.25 14.94
C THR A 270 -8.98 -14.74 15.15
N VAL A 271 -9.67 -14.26 16.19
CA VAL A 271 -9.74 -12.82 16.53
C VAL A 271 -8.74 -12.53 17.64
N ILE A 272 -7.87 -11.56 17.44
CA ILE A 272 -6.93 -11.08 18.46
C ILE A 272 -7.16 -9.59 18.64
N ALA A 273 -7.77 -9.19 19.76
CA ALA A 273 -8.08 -7.81 20.09
C ALA A 273 -7.15 -7.30 21.19
N ASP A 274 -6.36 -6.27 20.92
CA ASP A 274 -5.34 -5.70 21.82
C ASP A 274 -4.44 -6.77 22.47
N GLY A 275 -4.05 -7.78 21.69
CA GLY A 275 -3.19 -8.89 22.13
C GLY A 275 -3.91 -10.05 22.83
N VAL A 276 -5.22 -9.94 23.05
CA VAL A 276 -6.04 -11.00 23.65
C VAL A 276 -6.74 -11.80 22.55
N GLN A 277 -6.40 -13.07 22.44
CA GLN A 277 -7.09 -14.00 21.54
C GLN A 277 -8.50 -14.31 22.05
N GLN A 278 -9.47 -14.31 21.14
CA GLN A 278 -10.87 -14.60 21.43
C GLN A 278 -11.42 -15.57 20.40
N GLU A 279 -12.27 -16.50 20.88
CA GLU A 279 -12.98 -17.42 19.99
C GLU A 279 -14.06 -16.67 19.23
N PRO A 280 -14.05 -16.70 17.88
CA PRO A 280 -15.07 -16.07 17.07
C PRO A 280 -16.42 -16.78 17.24
N CYS A 281 -17.50 -16.01 17.41
CA CYS A 281 -18.86 -16.55 17.38
C CYS A 281 -19.80 -15.77 16.47
N ALA A 282 -20.83 -16.45 15.97
CA ALA A 282 -21.87 -15.84 15.16
C ALA A 282 -22.54 -14.72 15.96
N SER A 283 -22.68 -13.53 15.35
CA SER A 283 -23.32 -12.36 15.98
C SER A 283 -22.57 -11.80 17.21
N CYS A 284 -21.29 -12.14 17.37
CA CYS A 284 -20.45 -11.57 18.42
C CYS A 284 -19.77 -10.28 17.97
N SER A 285 -19.50 -9.41 18.94
CA SER A 285 -18.76 -8.17 18.75
C SER A 285 -17.49 -8.16 19.60
N TYR A 286 -16.45 -7.54 19.04
CA TYR A 286 -15.11 -7.51 19.63
C TYR A 286 -14.62 -6.07 19.65
N SER A 287 -14.48 -5.51 20.84
CA SER A 287 -13.99 -4.15 21.06
C SER A 287 -12.48 -4.12 21.29
N PHE A 288 -11.83 -3.08 20.80
CA PHE A 288 -10.39 -2.86 20.89
C PHE A 288 -10.06 -1.37 20.80
N LYS A 289 -8.88 -0.97 21.26
CA LYS A 289 -8.40 0.43 21.22
C LYS A 289 -7.26 0.63 20.24
N ASN A 290 -6.28 -0.26 20.23
CA ASN A 290 -5.04 -0.07 19.48
C ASN A 290 -4.99 -0.94 18.24
N GLN A 291 -5.30 -2.23 18.39
CA GLN A 291 -5.15 -3.18 17.31
C GLN A 291 -6.15 -4.33 17.40
N LEU A 292 -6.66 -4.74 16.25
CA LEU A 292 -7.32 -6.02 16.07
C LEU A 292 -6.71 -6.76 14.89
N VAL A 293 -6.50 -8.06 15.03
CA VAL A 293 -6.00 -8.93 13.98
C VAL A 293 -6.98 -10.08 13.75
N LEU A 294 -7.23 -10.39 12.49
CA LEU A 294 -7.98 -11.55 12.03
C LEU A 294 -7.04 -12.46 11.26
N HIS A 295 -6.66 -13.59 11.86
CA HIS A 295 -5.87 -14.63 11.20
C HIS A 295 -6.77 -15.72 10.64
N PRO A 296 -6.57 -16.23 9.42
CA PRO A 296 -7.19 -17.47 8.98
C PRO A 296 -6.83 -18.64 9.90
N THR A 297 -7.80 -19.48 10.23
CA THR A 297 -7.57 -20.71 11.04
C THR A 297 -6.77 -21.77 10.29
N SER A 298 -6.64 -21.62 8.98
CA SER A 298 -5.87 -22.50 8.11
C SER A 298 -5.13 -21.66 7.07
N SER A 299 -3.83 -21.92 6.90
CA SER A 299 -3.07 -21.36 5.78
C SER A 299 -3.50 -22.01 4.47
N PRO A 300 -3.52 -21.27 3.35
CA PRO A 300 -3.68 -21.88 2.04
C PRO A 300 -2.54 -22.88 1.77
N ASP A 301 -2.83 -23.96 1.05
CA ASP A 301 -1.79 -24.86 0.57
C ASP A 301 -0.99 -24.16 -0.54
N LEU A 302 0.26 -23.82 -0.22
CA LEU A 302 1.18 -23.16 -1.15
C LEU A 302 2.11 -24.15 -1.86
N ASN A 303 1.89 -25.46 -1.73
CA ASN A 303 2.71 -26.52 -2.35
C ASN A 303 4.22 -26.42 -2.00
N GLY A 304 4.55 -25.88 -0.83
CA GLY A 304 5.94 -25.66 -0.39
C GLY A 304 6.65 -24.48 -1.05
N CYS A 305 5.91 -23.60 -1.73
CA CYS A 305 6.44 -22.34 -2.27
C CYS A 305 6.36 -21.24 -1.22
N THR A 306 7.43 -20.43 -1.12
CA THR A 306 7.60 -19.38 -0.11
C THR A 306 8.20 -18.14 -0.74
#